data_AF-A0A0C1TQV8-F1
#
_entry.id   AF-A0A0C1TQV8-F1
#
_cell.length_a   1.000
_cell.length_b   1.000
_cell.length_c   1.000
_cell.angle_alpha   90.00
_cell.angle_beta   90.00
_cell.angle_gamma   90.00
#
_symmetry.space_group_name_H-M   'P 1'
#
loop_
_entity.id
_entity.type
_entity.pdbx_description
1 polymer ?
#
loop_
_entity_poly.entity_id
_entity_poly.type
_entity_poly.pdbx_seq_one_letter_code
_entity_poly.pdbx_strand_id
1 'polypeptide(L)'
;MGFMRDIEILWDDLLEAFENPETMLAYFLDRETGDIFAVPSDFDDDDFWLEMEESEDRFLRIPGFDYEQERLLLHEFIRGLDNASLKGMLLRSFEGKKPYGRLDEILSFYPEEFDRYMAMKEELISDRARRWLEENDLFGAEEEDF
;
A
#
# COMPACT_ATOMS: atom_id res chain seq x y z
N MET A 1 -16.87 -3.59 5.98
CA MET A 1 -17.85 -3.13 4.97
C MET A 1 -17.94 -1.62 5.04
N GLY A 2 -17.19 -0.91 4.20
CA GLY A 2 -17.49 0.49 3.89
C GLY A 2 -18.38 0.47 2.65
N PHE A 3 -19.57 1.06 2.75
CA PHE A 3 -20.50 1.16 1.62
C PHE A 3 -20.21 2.46 0.87
N MET A 4 -19.89 2.34 -0.41
CA MET A 4 -19.91 3.45 -1.36
C MET A 4 -21.29 3.52 -2.02
N ARG A 5 -21.58 4.60 -2.75
CA ARG A 5 -22.73 4.66 -3.67
C ARG A 5 -22.71 3.45 -4.62
N ASP A 6 -23.44 2.40 -4.25
CA ASP A 6 -23.76 1.17 -4.99
C ASP A 6 -22.61 0.30 -5.57
N ILE A 7 -21.34 0.59 -5.28
CA ILE A 7 -20.20 -0.16 -5.84
C ILE A 7 -19.45 -0.94 -4.74
N GLU A 8 -19.38 -2.26 -4.88
CA GLU A 8 -18.68 -3.16 -3.96
C GLU A 8 -17.18 -3.23 -4.29
N ILE A 9 -16.38 -2.34 -3.70
CA ILE A 9 -14.92 -2.44 -3.80
C ILE A 9 -14.42 -3.46 -2.77
N LEU A 10 -13.64 -4.44 -3.23
CA LEU A 10 -12.94 -5.38 -2.36
C LEU A 10 -11.79 -4.66 -1.66
N TRP A 11 -11.97 -4.42 -0.36
CA TRP A 11 -10.92 -3.81 0.48
C TRP A 11 -9.64 -4.63 0.48
N ASP A 12 -9.75 -5.96 0.45
CA ASP A 12 -8.62 -6.88 0.42
C ASP A 12 -7.77 -6.70 -0.85
N ASP A 13 -8.40 -6.67 -2.03
CA ASP A 13 -7.73 -6.38 -3.31
C ASP A 13 -7.08 -5.00 -3.34
N LEU A 14 -7.74 -3.99 -2.75
CA LEU A 14 -7.17 -2.65 -2.65
C LEU A 14 -5.90 -2.67 -1.79
N LEU A 15 -5.95 -3.29 -0.61
CA LEU A 15 -4.77 -3.44 0.25
C LEU A 15 -3.64 -4.17 -0.47
N GLU A 16 -3.95 -5.28 -1.16
CA GLU A 16 -2.96 -6.05 -1.93
C GLU A 16 -2.30 -5.20 -3.02
N ALA A 17 -3.08 -4.38 -3.73
CA ALA A 17 -2.57 -3.45 -4.74
C ALA A 17 -1.61 -2.41 -4.14
N PHE A 18 -1.94 -1.84 -2.97
CA PHE A 18 -1.05 -0.91 -2.26
C PHE A 18 0.20 -1.58 -1.69
N GLU A 19 0.12 -2.86 -1.33
CA GLU A 19 1.27 -3.65 -0.88
C GLU A 19 2.23 -4.01 -2.01
N ASN A 20 1.74 -4.02 -3.25
CA ASN A 20 2.55 -4.42 -4.37
C ASN A 20 3.58 -3.32 -4.72
N PRO A 21 4.88 -3.66 -4.77
CA PRO A 21 5.86 -2.74 -5.30
C PRO A 21 5.56 -2.55 -6.79
N GLU A 22 5.12 -1.34 -7.16
CA GLU A 22 4.71 -0.87 -8.51
C GLU A 22 5.78 -1.06 -9.63
N THR A 23 6.84 -1.79 -9.30
CA THR A 23 7.96 -2.20 -10.13
C THR A 23 7.65 -3.34 -11.11
N MET A 24 6.53 -4.05 -10.96
CA MET A 24 6.20 -5.20 -11.82
C MET A 24 4.76 -5.20 -12.36
N LEU A 25 3.82 -4.69 -11.56
CA LEU A 25 2.41 -4.61 -11.90
C LEU A 25 1.89 -3.22 -11.52
N ALA A 26 1.17 -2.59 -12.45
CA ALA A 26 0.38 -1.40 -12.20
C ALA A 26 -1.07 -1.83 -11.92
N TYR A 27 -1.62 -1.36 -10.80
CA TYR A 27 -2.99 -1.68 -10.41
C TYR A 27 -3.92 -0.53 -10.77
N PHE A 28 -5.09 -0.88 -11.28
CA PHE A 28 -6.13 0.06 -11.68
C PHE A 28 -7.46 -0.36 -11.07
N LEU A 29 -8.23 0.63 -10.63
CA LEU A 29 -9.60 0.49 -10.15
C LEU A 29 -10.57 1.05 -11.20
N ASP A 30 -11.51 0.23 -11.67
CA ASP A 30 -12.64 0.71 -12.47
C ASP A 30 -13.71 1.29 -11.54
N ARG A 31 -14.01 2.58 -11.68
CA ARG A 31 -15.02 3.27 -10.86
C ARG A 31 -16.46 2.94 -11.25
N GLU A 32 -16.71 2.33 -12.40
CA GLU A 32 -18.07 1.97 -12.84
C GLU A 32 -18.50 0.65 -12.20
N THR A 33 -17.59 -0.32 -12.06
CA THR A 33 -17.86 -1.65 -11.53
C THR A 33 -17.29 -1.89 -10.13
N GLY A 34 -16.24 -1.16 -9.74
CA GLY A 34 -15.48 -1.39 -8.50
C GLY A 34 -14.43 -2.49 -8.62
N ASP A 35 -14.19 -3.01 -9.82
CA ASP A 35 -13.18 -4.05 -10.04
C ASP A 35 -11.78 -3.46 -10.00
N ILE A 36 -10.88 -4.19 -9.33
CA ILE A 36 -9.44 -3.91 -9.31
C ILE A 36 -8.75 -4.90 -10.23
N PHE A 37 -7.91 -4.43 -11.14
CA PHE A 37 -7.14 -5.27 -12.04
C PHE A 37 -5.68 -4.81 -12.11
N ALA A 38 -4.80 -5.78 -12.33
CA ALA A 38 -3.35 -5.56 -12.43
C ALA A 38 -2.88 -5.73 -13.87
N VAL A 39 -2.11 -4.77 -14.35
CA VAL A 39 -1.49 -4.77 -15.68
C VAL A 39 0.03 -4.84 -15.53
N PRO A 40 0.75 -5.69 -16.28
CA PRO A 40 2.21 -5.69 -16.28
C PRO A 40 2.77 -4.30 -16.59
N SER A 41 3.66 -3.77 -15.76
CA SER A 41 4.27 -2.46 -16.03
C SER A 41 5.16 -2.46 -17.29
N ASP A 42 5.61 -3.65 -17.72
CA ASP A 42 6.39 -3.88 -18.95
C ASP A 42 5.48 -4.22 -20.15
N PHE A 43 4.20 -3.84 -20.09
CA PHE A 43 3.27 -4.06 -21.20
C PHE A 43 3.67 -3.17 -22.38
N ASP A 44 4.10 -3.82 -23.47
CA ASP A 44 4.63 -3.21 -24.70
C ASP A 44 3.49 -2.68 -25.60
N ASP A 45 2.64 -1.81 -25.04
CA ASP A 45 1.56 -1.15 -25.76
C ASP A 45 1.35 0.27 -25.20
N ASP A 46 2.07 1.23 -25.75
CA ASP A 46 1.96 2.65 -25.36
C ASP A 46 0.56 3.23 -25.58
N ASP A 47 -0.18 2.74 -26.60
CA ASP A 47 -1.54 3.20 -26.91
C ASP A 47 -2.50 2.84 -25.78
N PHE A 48 -2.35 1.63 -25.22
CA PHE A 48 -3.07 1.21 -24.01
C PHE A 48 -2.80 2.12 -22.80
N TRP A 49 -1.53 2.46 -22.52
CA TRP A 49 -1.19 3.34 -21.40
C TRP A 49 -1.74 4.75 -21.59
N LEU A 50 -1.70 5.25 -22.83
CA LEU A 50 -2.29 6.54 -23.17
C LEU A 50 -3.81 6.52 -23.00
N GLU A 51 -4.50 5.46 -23.45
CA GLU A 51 -5.94 5.30 -23.27
C GLU A 51 -6.33 5.23 -21.80
N MET A 52 -5.53 4.54 -20.96
CA MET A 52 -5.74 4.48 -19.51
C MET A 52 -5.55 5.86 -18.86
N GLU A 53 -4.54 6.63 -19.27
CA GLU A 53 -4.30 7.99 -18.78
C GLU A 53 -5.41 8.96 -19.24
N GLU A 54 -5.83 8.91 -20.50
CA GLU A 54 -6.97 9.68 -21.01
C GLU A 54 -8.30 9.28 -20.34
N SER A 55 -8.38 8.03 -19.88
CA SER A 55 -9.54 7.48 -19.15
C SER A 55 -9.35 7.52 -17.64
N GLU A 56 -8.53 8.43 -17.09
CA GLU A 56 -8.36 8.63 -15.64
C GLU A 56 -9.69 8.90 -14.91
N ASP A 57 -10.68 9.44 -15.64
CA ASP A 57 -12.03 9.67 -15.13
C ASP A 57 -12.80 8.36 -14.92
N ARG A 58 -12.38 7.22 -15.46
CA ARG A 58 -13.03 5.90 -15.27
C ARG A 58 -12.12 4.91 -14.54
N PHE A 59 -10.85 4.88 -14.94
CA PHE A 59 -9.85 3.97 -14.41
C PHE A 59 -8.86 4.73 -13.55
N LEU A 60 -8.96 4.53 -12.25
CA LEU A 60 -8.07 5.16 -11.30
C LEU A 60 -6.87 4.28 -11.05
N ARG A 61 -5.68 4.80 -11.36
CA ARG A 61 -4.43 4.12 -11.04
C ARG A 61 -4.21 4.14 -9.53
N ILE A 62 -4.03 2.97 -8.95
CA ILE A 62 -3.70 2.81 -7.54
C ILE A 62 -2.20 3.09 -7.38
N PRO A 63 -1.80 4.06 -6.54
CA PRO A 63 -0.39 4.28 -6.24
C PRO A 63 0.13 3.08 -5.46
N GLY A 64 1.18 2.45 -5.97
CA GLY A 64 1.77 1.26 -5.37
C GLY A 64 2.59 1.57 -4.13
N PHE A 65 3.41 0.58 -3.76
CA PHE A 65 4.15 0.60 -2.53
C PHE A 65 5.07 1.83 -2.37
N ASP A 66 4.83 2.61 -1.32
CA ASP A 66 5.58 3.83 -1.03
C ASP A 66 6.81 3.53 -0.17
N TYR A 67 7.95 3.41 -0.83
CA TYR A 67 9.24 3.14 -0.18
C TYR A 67 9.64 4.22 0.83
N GLU A 68 9.15 5.46 0.70
CA GLU A 68 9.45 6.52 1.67
C GLU A 68 8.64 6.34 2.94
N GLN A 69 7.34 6.04 2.81
CA GLN A 69 6.47 5.75 3.95
C GLN A 69 6.89 4.48 4.70
N GLU A 70 7.25 3.40 3.99
CA GLU A 70 7.77 2.20 4.66
C GLU A 70 9.05 2.52 5.44
N ARG A 71 9.96 3.32 4.84
CA ARG A 71 11.17 3.75 5.54
C ARG A 71 10.83 4.56 6.79
N LEU A 72 9.86 5.47 6.74
CA LEU A 72 9.42 6.24 7.92
C LEU A 72 8.82 5.34 8.99
N LEU A 73 7.92 4.43 8.62
CA LEU A 73 7.29 3.46 9.52
C LEU A 73 8.33 2.57 10.19
N LEU A 74 9.30 2.10 9.42
CA LEU A 74 10.42 1.31 9.90
C LEU A 74 11.30 2.08 10.87
N HIS A 75 11.56 3.36 10.61
CA HIS A 75 12.27 4.24 11.54
C HIS A 75 11.48 4.44 12.85
N GLU A 76 10.17 4.66 12.77
CA GLU A 76 9.26 4.73 13.93
C GLU A 76 9.26 3.41 14.72
N PHE A 77 9.16 2.29 14.03
CA PHE A 77 9.24 0.95 14.60
C PHE A 77 10.56 0.75 15.36
N ILE A 78 11.72 0.98 14.72
CA ILE A 78 13.04 0.88 15.34
C ILE A 78 13.18 1.82 16.56
N ARG A 79 12.53 2.98 16.52
CA ARG A 79 12.52 3.93 17.63
C ARG A 79 11.71 3.42 18.81
N GLY A 80 10.56 2.79 18.54
CA GLY A 80 9.63 2.20 19.51
C GLY A 80 10.02 0.80 20.02
N LEU A 81 11.07 0.20 19.46
CA LEU A 81 11.64 -1.06 19.95
C LEU A 81 12.25 -0.91 21.35
N ASP A 82 11.74 -1.68 22.30
CA ASP A 82 12.31 -1.81 23.65
C ASP A 82 13.54 -2.73 23.63
N ASN A 83 13.56 -3.70 22.70
CA ASN A 83 14.64 -4.68 22.58
C ASN A 83 15.91 -4.06 21.96
N ALA A 84 16.88 -3.73 22.82
CA ALA A 84 18.16 -3.17 22.42
C ALA A 84 18.97 -4.07 21.44
N SER A 85 18.83 -5.39 21.53
CA SER A 85 19.50 -6.33 20.63
C SER A 85 18.94 -6.27 19.22
N LEU A 86 17.61 -6.27 19.08
CA LEU A 86 16.94 -6.14 17.79
C LEU A 86 17.24 -4.77 17.16
N LYS A 87 17.12 -3.70 17.94
CA LYS A 87 17.45 -2.34 17.50
C LYS A 87 18.87 -2.24 16.94
N GLY A 88 19.85 -2.84 17.63
CA GLY A 88 21.24 -2.86 17.18
C GLY A 88 21.51 -3.75 15.95
N MET A 89 20.68 -4.77 15.71
CA MET A 89 20.75 -5.56 14.47
C MET A 89 20.14 -4.81 13.29
N LEU A 90 18.98 -4.18 13.50
CA LEU A 90 18.32 -3.38 12.47
C LEU A 90 19.18 -2.21 12.04
N LEU A 91 19.67 -1.38 12.98
CA LEU A 91 20.56 -0.25 12.68
C LEU A 91 21.78 -0.66 11.83
N ARG A 92 22.43 -1.78 12.18
CA ARG A 92 23.57 -2.31 11.42
C ARG A 92 23.19 -2.83 10.03
N SER A 93 21.99 -3.38 9.87
CA SER A 93 21.48 -3.81 8.56
C SER A 93 21.13 -2.61 7.67
N PHE A 94 20.64 -1.50 8.25
CA PHE A 94 20.35 -0.27 7.52
C PHE A 94 21.59 0.52 7.10
N GLU A 95 22.70 0.42 7.83
CA GLU A 95 24.00 0.99 7.40
C GLU A 95 24.62 0.28 6.18
N GLY A 96 24.08 -0.87 5.74
CA GLY A 96 24.58 -1.68 4.62
C GLY A 96 23.90 -1.41 3.27
N LYS A 97 24.53 -1.85 2.17
CA LYS A 97 24.07 -1.68 0.76
C LYS A 97 22.73 -2.36 0.40
N LYS A 98 22.08 -3.12 1.30
CA LYS A 98 20.78 -3.78 1.08
C LYS A 98 19.95 -3.80 2.37
N PRO A 99 19.25 -2.71 2.70
CA PRO A 99 18.55 -2.55 3.97
C PRO A 99 17.35 -3.49 4.17
N TYR A 100 16.59 -3.77 3.10
CA TYR A 100 15.29 -4.46 3.23
C TYR A 100 15.37 -5.99 3.23
N GLY A 101 16.37 -6.59 2.58
CA GLY A 101 16.44 -8.05 2.42
C GLY A 101 16.74 -8.83 3.72
N ARG A 102 17.19 -8.15 4.78
CA ARG A 102 17.48 -8.78 6.09
C ARG A 102 16.44 -8.48 7.15
N LEU A 103 15.51 -7.56 6.90
CA LEU A 103 14.50 -7.19 7.87
C LEU A 103 13.63 -8.41 8.21
N ASP A 104 13.09 -9.07 7.19
CA ASP A 104 12.25 -10.25 7.31
C ASP A 104 12.98 -11.41 8.00
N GLU A 105 14.23 -11.68 7.60
CA GLU A 105 15.07 -12.69 8.26
C GLU A 105 15.28 -12.39 9.75
N ILE A 106 15.53 -11.13 10.13
CA ILE A 106 15.75 -10.74 11.53
C ILE A 106 14.44 -10.84 12.31
N LEU A 107 13.34 -10.32 11.76
CA LEU A 107 12.04 -10.35 12.41
C LEU A 107 11.46 -11.76 12.52
N SER A 108 11.85 -12.69 11.65
CA SER A 108 11.52 -14.12 11.78
C SER A 108 11.96 -14.71 13.12
N PHE A 109 13.03 -14.18 13.73
CA PHE A 109 13.47 -14.57 15.07
C PHE A 109 12.70 -13.90 16.22
N TYR A 110 11.87 -12.89 15.93
CA TYR A 110 11.09 -12.11 16.89
C TYR A 110 9.62 -12.00 16.45
N PRO A 111 8.83 -13.09 16.58
CA PRO A 111 7.45 -13.12 16.08
C PRO A 111 6.56 -12.04 16.69
N GLU A 112 6.77 -11.66 17.95
CA GLU A 112 6.02 -10.57 18.61
C GLU A 112 6.29 -9.20 17.96
N GLU A 113 7.55 -8.95 17.58
CA GLU A 113 7.95 -7.69 16.93
C GLU A 113 7.57 -7.70 15.44
N PHE A 114 7.61 -8.87 14.80
CA PHE A 114 7.11 -9.06 13.43
C PHE A 114 5.61 -8.76 13.34
N ASP A 115 4.80 -9.32 14.25
CA ASP A 115 3.37 -9.07 14.31
C ASP A 115 3.07 -7.58 14.52
N ARG A 116 3.83 -6.93 15.42
CA ARG A 116 3.73 -5.49 15.65
C ARG A 116 4.12 -4.66 14.41
N TYR A 117 5.17 -5.05 13.69
CA TYR A 117 5.56 -4.41 12.44
C TYR A 117 4.46 -4.57 11.37
N MET A 118 3.94 -5.79 11.22
CA MET A 118 2.85 -6.08 10.27
C MET A 118 1.59 -5.31 10.60
N ALA A 119 1.20 -5.21 11.87
CA ALA A 119 0.06 -4.41 12.30
C ALA A 119 0.25 -2.91 11.98
N MET A 120 1.45 -2.35 12.21
CA MET A 120 1.75 -0.97 11.82
C MET A 120 1.68 -0.79 10.30
N LYS A 121 2.23 -1.75 9.54
CA LYS A 121 2.23 -1.73 8.07
C LYS A 121 0.79 -1.77 7.54
N GLU A 122 -0.03 -2.69 8.04
CA GLU A 122 -1.44 -2.83 7.69
C GLU A 122 -2.23 -1.56 8.01
N GLU A 123 -2.00 -0.94 9.18
CA GLU A 123 -2.62 0.33 9.55
C GLU A 123 -2.23 1.46 8.59
N LEU A 124 -0.94 1.56 8.21
CA LEU A 124 -0.46 2.55 7.26
C LEU A 124 -1.05 2.36 5.87
N ILE A 125 -1.10 1.12 5.38
CA ILE A 125 -1.70 0.80 4.09
C ILE A 125 -3.20 1.10 4.11
N SER A 126 -3.88 0.72 5.21
CA SER A 126 -5.31 0.98 5.39
C SER A 126 -5.64 2.47 5.45
N ASP A 127 -4.85 3.28 6.16
CA ASP A 127 -5.02 4.74 6.20
C ASP A 127 -4.79 5.36 4.82
N ARG A 128 -3.76 4.90 4.09
CA ARG A 128 -3.46 5.37 2.74
C ARG A 128 -4.55 4.99 1.75
N ALA A 129 -5.01 3.74 1.79
CA ALA A 129 -6.13 3.26 0.98
C ALA A 129 -7.39 4.09 1.25
N ARG A 130 -7.71 4.35 2.53
CA ARG A 130 -8.83 5.21 2.90
C ARG A 130 -8.70 6.62 2.33
N ARG A 131 -7.55 7.29 2.57
CA ARG A 131 -7.32 8.64 2.06
C ARG A 131 -7.39 8.70 0.55
N TRP A 132 -6.82 7.73 -0.14
CA TRP A 132 -6.89 7.65 -1.59
C TRP A 132 -8.33 7.52 -2.07
N LEU A 133 -9.16 6.69 -1.43
CA LEU A 133 -10.58 6.61 -1.76
C LEU A 133 -11.32 7.93 -1.46
N GLU A 134 -10.99 8.63 -0.38
CA GLU A 134 -11.54 9.96 -0.06
C GLU A 134 -11.14 11.01 -1.10
N GLU A 135 -9.86 11.05 -1.50
CA GLU A 135 -9.36 11.99 -2.51
C GLU A 135 -9.99 11.77 -3.90
N ASN A 136 -10.34 10.52 -4.21
CA ASN A 136 -11.01 10.16 -5.46
C ASN A 136 -12.55 10.24 -5.38
N ASP A 137 -13.11 10.82 -4.30
CA ASP A 137 -14.55 10.92 -4.04
C ASP A 137 -15.28 9.56 -4.04
N LEU A 138 -14.52 8.47 -3.89
CA LEU A 138 -15.05 7.12 -3.80
C LEU A 138 -15.60 6.88 -2.40
N PHE A 139 -14.95 7.45 -1.38
CA PHE A 139 -15.43 7.35 0.00
C PHE A 139 -16.53 8.37 0.27
N GLY A 140 -17.77 7.99 -0.02
CA GLY A 140 -18.94 8.77 0.35
C GLY A 140 -19.10 8.82 1.86
N ALA A 141 -18.66 9.90 2.50
CA ALA A 141 -19.34 10.34 3.71
C ALA A 141 -20.82 10.47 3.35
N GLU A 142 -21.69 9.78 4.06
CA GLU A 142 -23.12 10.06 3.99
C GLU A 142 -23.28 11.57 4.22
N GLU A 143 -23.57 12.33 3.16
CA GLU A 143 -24.17 13.64 3.32
C GLU A 143 -25.52 13.37 3.98
N GLU A 144 -25.54 13.43 5.31
CA GLU A 144 -26.75 13.64 6.08
C GLU A 144 -27.32 15.00 5.65
N ASP A 145 -28.13 14.98 4.59
CA ASP A 145 -29.00 16.08 4.15
C ASP A 145 -29.97 16.41 5.32
N PHE A 146 -29.75 17.56 5.95
CA PHE A 146 -30.55 18.11 7.07
C PHE A 146 -31.65 19.05 6.56
#